data_AF-E3VWE1-F1
#
_entry.id   AF-E3VWE1-F1
#
_cell.length_a   1.000
_cell.length_b   1.000
_cell.length_c   1.000
_cell.angle_alpha   90.00
_cell.angle_beta   90.00
_cell.angle_gamma   90.00
#
_symmetry.space_group_name_H-M   'P 1'
#
loop_
_entity.id
_entity.type
_entity.pdbx_description
1 polymer ?
#
loop_
_entity_poly.entity_id
_entity_poly.type
_entity_poly.pdbx_seq_one_letter_code
_entity_poly.pdbx_strand_id
1 'polypeptide(L)'
;VGIVNDLFGAGFDTISTALSWAVVYLVSYPEIQERLQAELKEKIGMDRTPRLSDRPDLPLLEAFILEIFRHSSFLPFTIPHCTS
;
A
#
# COMPACT_ATOMS: atom_id res chain seq x y z
N VAL A 1 -2.60 18.32 22.03
CA VAL A 1 -2.31 16.89 22.28
C VAL A 1 -3.22 15.97 21.48
N GLY A 2 -4.55 16.22 21.40
CA GLY A 2 -5.49 15.40 20.60
C GLY A 2 -5.10 15.20 19.13
N ILE A 3 -4.86 16.28 18.38
CA ILE A 3 -4.52 16.20 16.93
C ILE A 3 -3.28 15.33 16.65
N VAL A 4 -2.27 15.42 17.52
CA VAL A 4 -1.04 14.62 17.38
C VAL A 4 -1.36 13.15 17.61
N ASN A 5 -2.14 12.83 18.65
CA ASN A 5 -2.56 11.48 18.94
C ASN A 5 -3.43 10.88 17.83
N ASP A 6 -4.34 11.68 17.26
CA ASP A 6 -5.19 11.25 16.14
C ASP A 6 -4.36 10.96 14.90
N LEU A 7 -3.41 11.84 14.55
CA LEU A 7 -2.53 11.66 13.39
C LEU A 7 -1.65 10.41 13.53
N PHE A 8 -0.99 10.23 14.68
CA PHE A 8 -0.10 9.10 14.89
C PHE A 8 -0.88 7.79 15.06
N GLY A 9 -1.93 7.77 15.86
CA GLY A 9 -2.73 6.56 16.08
C GLY A 9 -3.39 6.07 14.80
N ALA A 10 -4.15 6.94 14.13
CA ALA A 10 -4.83 6.55 12.88
C ALA A 10 -3.83 6.22 11.77
N GLY A 11 -2.75 7.00 11.61
CA GLY A 11 -1.74 6.77 10.59
C GLY A 11 -0.93 5.49 10.82
N PHE A 12 -0.60 5.18 12.07
CA PHE A 12 0.20 4.00 12.41
C PHE A 12 -0.58 2.70 12.23
N ASP A 13 -1.77 2.60 12.83
CA ASP A 13 -2.56 1.35 12.82
C ASP A 13 -2.98 0.97 11.40
N THR A 14 -3.43 1.95 10.61
CA THR A 14 -3.93 1.71 9.24
C THR A 14 -2.82 1.34 8.28
N ILE A 15 -1.67 2.03 8.31
CA ILE A 15 -0.53 1.72 7.43
C ILE A 15 0.11 0.38 7.81
N SER A 16 0.22 0.06 9.10
CA SER A 16 0.74 -1.24 9.56
C SER A 16 -0.11 -2.41 9.05
N THR A 17 -1.43 -2.24 9.07
CA THR A 17 -2.38 -3.22 8.53
C THR A 17 -2.25 -3.36 7.02
N ALA A 18 -2.18 -2.24 6.30
CA ALA A 18 -1.99 -2.23 4.84
C ALA A 18 -0.72 -2.95 4.40
N LEU A 19 0.42 -2.69 5.06
CA LEU A 19 1.70 -3.34 4.76
C LEU A 19 1.67 -4.83 5.06
N SER A 20 1.00 -5.23 6.15
CA SER A 20 0.82 -6.65 6.50
C SER A 20 0.05 -7.39 5.41
N TRP A 21 -1.05 -6.80 4.91
CA TRP A 21 -1.78 -7.35 3.77
C TRP A 21 -0.92 -7.41 2.51
N ALA A 22 -0.14 -6.36 2.22
CA ALA A 22 0.76 -6.37 1.07
C ALA A 22 1.73 -7.55 1.10
N VAL A 23 2.34 -7.84 2.26
CA VAL A 23 3.22 -9.00 2.43
C VAL A 23 2.45 -10.31 2.22
N VAL A 24 1.25 -10.45 2.79
CA VAL A 24 0.40 -11.63 2.59
C VAL A 24 0.14 -11.87 1.11
N TYR A 25 -0.20 -10.84 0.33
CA TYR A 25 -0.43 -10.97 -1.11
C TYR A 25 0.85 -11.31 -1.88
N LEU A 26 1.98 -10.68 -1.55
CA LEU A 26 3.26 -11.01 -2.23
C LEU A 26 3.66 -12.48 -2.01
N VAL A 27 3.47 -12.99 -0.79
CA VAL A 27 3.76 -14.40 -0.46
C VAL A 27 2.75 -15.35 -1.08
N SER A 28 1.47 -14.97 -1.12
CA SER A 28 0.39 -15.83 -1.64
C SER A 28 0.35 -15.87 -3.18
N TYR A 29 0.88 -14.85 -3.85
CA TYR A 29 0.90 -14.70 -5.31
C TYR A 29 2.32 -14.39 -5.81
N PRO A 30 3.24 -15.36 -5.80
CA PRO A 30 4.64 -15.17 -6.19
C PRO A 30 4.81 -14.61 -7.61
N GLU A 31 3.92 -14.95 -8.53
CA GLU A 31 3.90 -14.45 -9.90
C GLU A 31 3.67 -12.93 -9.97
N ILE A 32 2.89 -12.38 -9.05
CA ILE A 32 2.70 -10.92 -8.94
C ILE A 32 3.94 -10.27 -8.35
N GLN A 33 4.53 -10.88 -7.32
CA GLN A 33 5.80 -10.42 -6.75
C GLN A 33 6.91 -10.36 -7.81
N GLU A 34 7.05 -11.38 -8.64
CA GLU A 34 8.03 -11.43 -9.73
C GLU A 34 7.80 -10.33 -10.76
N ARG A 35 6.54 -10.12 -11.18
CA ARG A 35 6.18 -9.06 -12.13
C ARG A 35 6.44 -7.67 -11.58
N LEU A 36 6.12 -7.42 -10.32
CA LEU A 36 6.42 -6.15 -9.65
C LEU A 36 7.94 -5.90 -9.58
N GLN A 37 8.71 -6.94 -9.24
CA GLN A 37 10.16 -6.83 -9.21
C GLN A 37 10.74 -6.58 -10.61
N ALA A 38 10.16 -7.18 -11.66
CA ALA A 38 10.55 -6.94 -13.04
C ALA A 38 10.26 -5.49 -13.48
N GLU A 39 9.08 -4.95 -13.15
CA GLU A 39 8.75 -3.53 -13.41
C GLU A 39 9.75 -2.59 -12.72
N LEU A 40 10.06 -2.84 -11.45
CA LEU A 40 11.04 -2.04 -10.71
C LEU A 40 12.43 -2.10 -11.35
N LYS A 41 12.89 -3.30 -11.74
CA LYS A 41 14.18 -3.49 -12.42
C LYS A 41 14.22 -2.76 -13.77
N GLU A 42 13.13 -2.79 -14.53
CA GLU A 42 13.06 -2.15 -15.85
C GLU A 42 13.05 -0.62 -15.74
N LYS A 43 12.24 -0.06 -14.83
CA LYS A 43 11.98 1.39 -14.77
C LYS A 43 12.99 2.16 -13.92
N ILE A 44 13.51 1.53 -12.87
CA ILE A 44 14.40 2.18 -11.89
C ILE A 44 15.84 1.68 -12.01
N GLY A 45 16.02 0.41 -12.39
CA GLY A 45 17.31 -0.27 -12.35
C GLY A 45 17.69 -0.74 -10.94
N MET A 46 18.93 -1.22 -10.79
CA MET A 46 19.45 -1.75 -9.51
C MET A 46 20.46 -0.83 -8.81
N ASP A 47 20.79 0.31 -9.44
CA ASP A 47 21.84 1.21 -8.96
C ASP A 47 21.36 2.15 -7.85
N ARG A 48 20.04 2.25 -7.64
CA ARG A 48 19.43 3.12 -6.63
C ARG A 48 18.13 2.55 -6.09
N THR A 49 17.71 3.05 -4.93
CA THR A 49 16.39 2.76 -4.38
C THR A 49 15.28 3.57 -5.08
N PRO A 50 14.02 3.07 -5.08
CA PRO A 50 12.87 3.80 -5.59
C PRO A 50 12.62 5.12 -4.84
N ARG A 51 12.13 6.12 -5.56
CA ARG A 51 11.72 7.43 -5.04
C ARG A 51 10.26 7.69 -5.38
N LEU A 52 9.62 8.58 -4.62
CA LEU A 52 8.22 8.96 -4.90
C LEU A 52 8.03 9.59 -6.30
N SER A 53 9.08 10.21 -6.85
CA SER A 53 9.06 10.75 -8.22
C SER A 53 8.92 9.68 -9.29
N ASP A 54 9.28 8.41 -9.00
CA ASP A 54 9.23 7.30 -9.95
C ASP A 54 7.81 6.70 -10.05
N ARG A 55 6.90 7.06 -9.13
CA ARG A 55 5.54 6.50 -9.05
C ARG A 55 4.76 6.54 -10.38
N PRO A 56 4.81 7.60 -11.20
CA PRO A 56 4.11 7.62 -12.49
C PRO A 56 4.60 6.54 -13.47
N ASP A 57 5.83 6.07 -13.31
CA ASP A 57 6.45 5.06 -14.17
C ASP A 57 6.22 3.62 -13.68
N LEU A 58 5.50 3.43 -12.56
CA LEU A 58 5.26 2.12 -11.92
C LEU A 58 3.75 1.77 -11.89
N PRO A 59 3.09 1.64 -13.06
CA PRO A 59 1.65 1.40 -13.12
C PRO A 59 1.23 0.06 -12.51
N LEU A 60 2.04 -1.00 -12.59
CA LEU A 60 1.70 -2.29 -11.99
C LEU A 60 1.81 -2.23 -10.46
N LEU A 61 2.82 -1.55 -9.91
CA LEU A 61 2.91 -1.32 -8.47
C LEU A 61 1.72 -0.51 -7.95
N GLU A 62 1.32 0.54 -8.66
CA GLU A 62 0.13 1.32 -8.31
C GLU A 62 -1.14 0.45 -8.34
N ALA A 63 -1.31 -0.35 -9.40
CA ALA A 63 -2.43 -1.28 -9.51
C ALA A 63 -2.45 -2.31 -8.37
N PHE A 64 -1.28 -2.82 -7.97
CA PHE A 64 -1.16 -3.75 -6.85
C PHE A 64 -1.59 -3.12 -5.53
N ILE A 65 -1.17 -1.89 -5.23
CA ILE A 65 -1.59 -1.14 -4.02
C ILE A 65 -3.11 -0.96 -4.02
N LEU A 66 -3.69 -0.54 -5.14
CA LEU A 66 -5.14 -0.37 -5.27
C LEU A 66 -5.90 -1.69 -5.09
N GLU A 67 -5.37 -2.78 -5.63
CA GLU A 67 -5.99 -4.10 -5.52
C GLU A 67 -5.93 -4.65 -4.10
N ILE A 68 -4.85 -4.40 -3.36
CA ILE A 68 -4.78 -4.70 -1.92
C ILE A 68 -5.90 -3.96 -1.20
N PHE A 69 -6.05 -2.65 -1.41
CA PHE A 69 -7.10 -1.85 -0.75
C PHE A 69 -8.50 -2.33 -1.12
N ARG A 70 -8.73 -2.68 -2.38
CA ARG A 70 -10.02 -3.18 -2.86
C ARG A 70 -10.37 -4.55 -2.28
N HIS A 71 -9.44 -5.52 -2.33
CA HIS A 71 -9.73 -6.91 -1.98
C HIS A 71 -9.66 -7.15 -0.47
N SER A 72 -8.67 -6.62 0.24
CA SER A 72 -8.58 -6.81 1.69
C SER A 72 -9.70 -6.08 2.42
N SER A 73 -10.08 -4.89 1.92
CA SER A 73 -11.06 -3.99 2.54
C SER A 73 -10.90 -3.95 4.07
N PHE A 74 -9.67 -3.80 4.56
CA PHE A 74 -9.33 -3.98 5.98
C PHE A 74 -9.95 -2.91 6.91
N LEU A 75 -10.57 -1.87 6.33
CA LEU A 75 -11.51 -0.96 6.99
C LEU A 75 -12.87 -1.06 6.28
N PRO A 76 -13.67 -2.12 6.53
CA PRO A 76 -14.90 -2.36 5.78
C PRO A 76 -16.02 -1.39 6.13
N PHE A 77 -15.91 -0.71 7.28
CA PHE A 77 -16.80 0.35 7.71
C PHE A 77 -15.98 1.60 8.03
N THR A 78 -16.50 2.77 7.68
CA THR A 78 -15.92 4.05 8.08
C THR A 78 -16.21 4.34 9.56
N ILE A 79 -15.64 5.43 10.07
CA ILE A 79 -15.96 5.93 11.40
C ILE A 79 -17.48 6.19 11.47
N PRO A 80 -18.19 5.77 12.54
CA PRO A 80 -19.62 6.00 12.67
C PRO A 80 -20.03 7.47 12.46
N HIS A 81 -21.09 7.69 11.69
CA HIS A 81 -21.66 9.01 11.42
C HIS A 81 -23.01 9.18 12.15
N CYS A 82 -23.42 10.41 12.43
CA CYS A 82 -24.75 10.76 12.95
C CYS A 82 -25.42 11.85 12.11
N THR A 83 -26.76 11.85 12.05
CA THR A 83 -27.58 12.81 11.28
C THR A 83 -28.30 13.83 12.15
N SER A 84 -28.30 13.64 13.47
CA SER A 84 -29.03 14.45 14.47
C SER A 84 -28.29 15.71 14.89
#